data_AF-A0A7K6YDE1-F1
#
_entry.id   AF-A0A7K6YDE1-F1
#
_cell.length_a   1.000
_cell.length_b   1.000
_cell.length_c   1.000
_cell.angle_alpha   90.00
_cell.angle_beta   90.00
_cell.angle_gamma   90.00
#
_symmetry.space_group_name_H-M   'P 1'
#
loop_
_entity.id
_entity.type
_entity.pdbx_description
1 polymer ?
#
loop_
_entity_poly.entity_id
_entity_poly.type
_entity_poly.pdbx_seq_one_letter_code
_entity_poly.pdbx_strand_id
1 'polypeptide(L)'
;AENEPPWGTPCTQLLVFVAMPGCDGFPSLDSKENYKLSVSEGSLLLSADAIWGALRGLETFSQLVGRDENGTYYINKTEIVDFPRFPHRGLLLDTSRHYLPLRAILETLDVMAYNKFNVFHWHIVDDPSFPYESFTFPELSKQGAFNPMTHVYTASDVQTVIKYARLRGIRVIAEFDTPGHTLSWGPGAPGLLTPCYLGKEPSGTYGPINPILNSTYKFVTDLFQEVSTVFPDFFLHLGGDEVDFTCWKSNPKIRAFMKEMGFGEDYKKLESFYIQRLLDIISSLGKGYIVWQEVFDNGVEVRPDTIVHVWKENPTPYMEEMANVTKAGYRALLSAPWYLNRISYGQDWMAAYKVEPLKFKGSPEQKDRVIGGEACMWGEYVDVTNLTPRLW
;
A
#
# COMPACT_ATOMS: atom_id res chain seq x y z
N ALA A 1 26.33 -27.09 -53.25
CA ALA A 1 25.49 -25.94 -52.89
C ALA A 1 24.27 -26.52 -52.19
N GLU A 2 24.42 -26.84 -50.92
CA GLU A 2 23.41 -27.56 -50.14
C GLU A 2 23.12 -26.77 -48.86
N ASN A 3 21.83 -26.52 -48.64
CA ASN A 3 21.18 -26.20 -47.38
C ASN A 3 21.65 -24.93 -46.65
N GLU A 4 21.35 -23.76 -47.20
CA GLU A 4 20.95 -22.64 -46.34
C GLU A 4 19.47 -22.84 -45.97
N PRO A 5 19.11 -22.87 -44.68
CA PRO A 5 17.70 -22.87 -44.30
C PRO A 5 17.02 -21.61 -44.88
N PRO A 6 15.76 -21.68 -45.32
CA PRO A 6 15.05 -20.57 -45.99
C PRO A 6 14.74 -19.38 -45.05
N TRP A 7 15.28 -19.39 -43.84
CA TRP A 7 15.04 -18.43 -42.78
C TRP A 7 16.35 -17.65 -42.58
N GLY A 8 16.28 -16.32 -42.65
CA GLY A 8 17.41 -15.46 -42.32
C GLY A 8 18.01 -15.81 -40.95
N THR A 9 19.25 -15.38 -40.69
CA THR A 9 19.95 -15.68 -39.43
C THR A 9 19.04 -15.35 -38.23
N PRO A 10 18.69 -16.34 -37.39
CA PRO A 10 17.74 -16.13 -36.30
C PRO A 10 18.23 -15.02 -35.37
N CYS A 11 17.38 -14.05 -35.08
CA CYS A 11 17.69 -13.03 -34.08
C CYS A 11 17.70 -13.70 -32.70
N THR A 12 18.85 -13.78 -32.06
CA THR A 12 19.04 -14.46 -30.77
C THR A 12 19.04 -13.51 -29.57
N GLN A 13 18.92 -12.20 -29.80
CA GLN A 13 19.07 -11.17 -28.78
C GLN A 13 17.94 -10.14 -28.86
N LEU A 14 17.32 -9.87 -27.72
CA LEU A 14 16.40 -8.73 -27.57
C LEU A 14 17.23 -7.47 -27.31
N LEU A 15 17.12 -6.48 -28.20
CA LEU A 15 17.70 -5.16 -27.99
C LEU A 15 16.74 -4.34 -27.12
N VAL A 16 17.24 -3.78 -26.03
CA VAL A 16 16.48 -2.93 -25.12
C VAL A 16 17.03 -1.51 -25.17
N PHE A 17 16.19 -0.56 -25.58
CA PHE A 17 16.51 0.86 -25.64
C PHE A 17 15.69 1.64 -24.61
N VAL A 18 16.35 2.43 -23.78
CA VAL A 18 15.71 3.31 -22.78
C VAL A 18 16.11 4.74 -23.08
N ALA A 19 15.14 5.63 -23.28
CA ALA A 19 15.39 7.02 -23.68
C ALA A 19 16.04 7.86 -22.56
N MET A 20 15.57 7.70 -21.32
CA MET A 20 16.13 8.39 -20.15
C MET A 20 17.08 7.44 -19.39
N PRO A 21 18.42 7.64 -19.48
CA PRO A 21 19.37 6.79 -18.79
C PRO A 21 19.36 7.03 -17.27
N GLY A 22 19.32 5.95 -16.50
CA GLY A 22 19.36 5.95 -15.04
C GLY A 22 18.60 4.76 -14.45
N CYS A 23 19.29 3.94 -13.63
CA CYS A 23 18.71 2.74 -13.00
C CYS A 23 18.92 2.68 -11.48
N ASP A 24 19.52 3.71 -10.88
CA ASP A 24 19.84 3.74 -9.44
C ASP A 24 18.72 4.34 -8.58
N GLY A 25 17.79 5.08 -9.19
CA GLY A 25 16.66 5.70 -8.49
C GLY A 25 15.58 4.71 -8.04
N PHE A 26 14.63 5.22 -7.25
CA PHE A 26 13.39 4.54 -6.88
C PHE A 26 12.24 4.92 -7.82
N PRO A 27 11.31 3.99 -8.11
CA PRO A 27 10.09 4.36 -8.82
C PRO A 27 9.26 5.32 -7.96
N SER A 28 8.43 6.11 -8.61
CA SER A 28 7.50 7.08 -8.00
C SER A 28 6.17 7.06 -8.75
N LEU A 29 5.16 7.77 -8.25
CA LEU A 29 3.85 7.87 -8.91
C LEU A 29 3.96 8.41 -10.35
N ASP A 30 4.93 9.29 -10.61
CA ASP A 30 5.13 9.93 -11.93
C ASP A 30 6.08 9.15 -12.84
N SER A 31 6.51 7.96 -12.42
CA SER A 31 7.41 7.11 -13.19
C SER A 31 6.73 6.60 -14.47
N LYS A 32 7.37 6.88 -15.62
CA LYS A 32 6.87 6.46 -16.93
C LYS A 32 7.02 4.95 -17.13
N GLU A 33 5.93 4.29 -17.48
CA GLU A 33 5.87 2.84 -17.72
C GLU A 33 5.47 2.48 -19.15
N ASN A 34 5.39 3.45 -20.06
CA ASN A 34 5.08 3.20 -21.47
C ASN A 34 6.25 2.49 -22.17
N TYR A 35 5.91 1.56 -23.06
CA TYR A 35 6.90 0.85 -23.88
C TYR A 35 6.31 0.47 -25.24
N LYS A 36 7.22 0.17 -26.18
CA LYS A 36 6.92 -0.39 -27.48
C LYS A 36 7.80 -1.62 -27.72
N LEU A 37 7.18 -2.74 -28.07
CA LEU A 37 7.84 -4.00 -28.43
C LEU A 37 7.59 -4.30 -29.91
N SER A 38 8.65 -4.45 -30.68
CA SER A 38 8.65 -4.77 -32.11
C SER A 38 9.41 -6.07 -32.34
N VAL A 39 8.69 -7.07 -32.86
CA VAL A 39 9.22 -8.39 -33.20
C VAL A 39 9.02 -8.58 -34.69
N SER A 40 10.12 -8.61 -35.44
CA SER A 40 10.13 -8.83 -36.88
C SER A 40 11.23 -9.83 -37.29
N GLU A 41 11.24 -10.20 -38.57
CA GLU A 41 12.34 -11.00 -39.11
C GLU A 41 13.66 -10.24 -38.95
N GLY A 42 14.63 -10.86 -38.28
CA GLY A 42 15.97 -10.29 -38.02
C GLY A 42 16.05 -9.22 -36.92
N SER A 43 14.94 -8.83 -36.26
CA SER A 43 14.96 -7.76 -35.24
C SER A 43 13.97 -8.00 -34.10
N LEU A 44 14.49 -7.97 -32.87
CA LEU A 44 13.73 -7.95 -31.62
C LEU A 44 14.08 -6.68 -30.87
N LEU A 45 13.17 -5.70 -30.82
CA LEU A 45 13.42 -4.40 -30.21
C LEU A 45 12.35 -4.05 -29.18
N LEU A 46 12.79 -3.83 -27.94
CA LEU A 46 12.02 -3.22 -26.87
C LEU A 46 12.52 -1.78 -26.66
N SER A 47 11.63 -0.81 -26.77
CA SER A 47 11.92 0.61 -26.50
C SER A 47 11.00 1.16 -25.42
N ALA A 48 11.54 1.96 -24.51
CA ALA A 48 10.78 2.58 -23.43
C ALA A 48 11.30 3.98 -23.09
N ASP A 49 10.41 4.84 -22.57
CA ASP A 49 10.80 6.18 -22.12
C ASP A 49 11.75 6.12 -20.91
N ALA A 50 11.49 5.19 -19.99
CA ALA A 50 12.21 4.99 -18.75
C ALA A 50 12.45 3.50 -18.47
N ILE A 51 13.35 3.21 -17.53
CA ILE A 51 13.71 1.84 -17.14
C ILE A 51 12.49 1.02 -16.69
N TRP A 52 11.49 1.66 -16.09
CA TRP A 52 10.27 1.00 -15.61
C TRP A 52 9.42 0.44 -16.74
N GLY A 53 9.29 1.18 -17.86
CA GLY A 53 8.62 0.67 -19.07
C GLY A 53 9.36 -0.51 -19.69
N ALA A 54 10.70 -0.52 -19.64
CA ALA A 54 11.48 -1.67 -20.10
C ALA A 54 11.20 -2.93 -19.25
N LEU A 55 11.06 -2.81 -17.93
CA LEU A 55 10.66 -3.95 -17.08
C LEU A 55 9.29 -4.51 -17.49
N ARG A 56 8.30 -3.64 -17.79
CA ARG A 56 6.97 -4.08 -18.25
C ARG A 56 7.03 -4.78 -19.61
N GLY A 57 7.84 -4.26 -20.53
CA GLY A 57 8.03 -4.86 -21.85
C GLY A 57 8.77 -6.20 -21.81
N LEU A 58 9.70 -6.38 -20.87
CA LEU A 58 10.36 -7.68 -20.66
C LEU A 58 9.38 -8.75 -20.20
N GLU A 59 8.43 -8.41 -19.32
CA GLU A 59 7.37 -9.33 -18.92
C GLU A 59 6.43 -9.65 -20.09
N THR A 60 6.04 -8.67 -20.89
CA THR A 60 5.24 -8.95 -22.09
C THR A 60 6.01 -9.81 -23.10
N PHE A 61 7.31 -9.58 -23.27
CA PHE A 61 8.16 -10.40 -24.13
C PHE A 61 8.24 -11.84 -23.63
N SER A 62 8.40 -12.07 -22.31
CA SER A 62 8.46 -13.42 -21.74
C SER A 62 7.17 -14.22 -22.03
N GLN A 63 6.01 -13.57 -21.97
CA GLN A 63 4.70 -14.18 -22.25
C GLN A 63 4.45 -14.48 -23.73
N LEU A 64 5.18 -13.82 -24.65
CA LEU A 64 5.08 -14.07 -26.09
C LEU A 64 5.95 -15.23 -26.57
N VAL A 65 6.97 -15.61 -25.80
CA VAL A 65 7.84 -16.74 -26.13
C VAL A 65 7.06 -18.04 -25.90
N GLY A 66 6.77 -18.73 -26.98
CA GLY A 66 6.11 -20.04 -26.98
C GLY A 66 7.10 -21.18 -27.17
N ARG A 67 6.62 -22.40 -26.91
CA ARG A 67 7.33 -23.64 -27.20
C ARG A 67 6.41 -24.57 -27.99
N ASP A 68 6.87 -25.08 -29.12
CA ASP A 68 6.10 -26.01 -29.94
C ASP A 68 6.12 -27.45 -29.37
N GLU A 69 5.39 -28.36 -30.01
CA GLU A 69 5.32 -29.78 -29.61
C GLU A 69 6.69 -30.49 -29.64
N ASN A 70 7.61 -30.02 -30.49
CA ASN A 70 8.97 -30.56 -30.61
C ASN A 70 9.94 -29.93 -29.60
N GLY A 71 9.48 -28.98 -28.80
CA GLY A 71 10.27 -28.27 -27.82
C GLY A 71 11.08 -27.09 -28.37
N THR A 72 10.84 -26.67 -29.62
CA THR A 72 11.46 -25.51 -30.24
C THR A 72 10.83 -24.22 -29.70
N TYR A 73 11.65 -23.26 -29.30
CA TYR A 73 11.17 -21.94 -28.91
C TYR A 73 10.80 -21.12 -30.15
N TYR A 74 9.68 -20.41 -30.07
CA TYR A 74 9.22 -19.51 -31.13
C TYR A 74 8.68 -18.22 -30.53
N ILE A 75 8.62 -17.19 -31.38
CA ILE A 75 7.93 -15.93 -31.10
C ILE A 75 7.29 -15.44 -32.40
N ASN A 76 6.03 -15.00 -32.32
CA ASN A 76 5.32 -14.51 -33.49
C ASN A 76 5.71 -13.06 -33.80
N LYS A 77 5.73 -12.71 -35.09
CA LYS A 77 5.85 -11.32 -35.54
C LYS A 77 4.76 -10.48 -34.85
N THR A 78 5.16 -9.45 -34.11
CA THR A 78 4.26 -8.64 -33.31
C THR A 78 4.71 -7.19 -33.21
N GLU A 79 3.76 -6.28 -33.06
CA GLU A 79 3.98 -4.86 -32.76
C GLU A 79 3.05 -4.50 -31.59
N ILE A 80 3.61 -4.08 -30.47
CA ILE A 80 2.87 -3.73 -29.26
C ILE A 80 3.28 -2.32 -28.85
N VAL A 81 2.30 -1.47 -28.56
CA VAL A 81 2.45 -0.19 -27.86
C VAL A 81 1.55 -0.25 -26.65
N ASP A 82 2.13 -0.17 -25.46
CA ASP A 82 1.40 -0.42 -24.22
C ASP A 82 1.82 0.57 -23.11
N PHE A 83 0.88 0.87 -22.23
CA PHE A 83 1.00 1.81 -21.13
C PHE A 83 -0.09 1.54 -20.09
N PRO A 84 0.16 1.82 -18.79
CA PRO A 84 -0.86 1.62 -17.78
C PRO A 84 -1.95 2.67 -17.88
N ARG A 85 -3.21 2.24 -17.73
CA ARG A 85 -4.37 3.14 -17.57
C ARG A 85 -4.28 4.00 -16.30
N PHE A 86 -3.73 3.42 -15.22
CA PHE A 86 -3.60 4.06 -13.91
C PHE A 86 -2.16 3.93 -13.38
N PRO A 87 -1.57 5.02 -12.86
CA PRO A 87 -0.19 5.00 -12.36
C PRO A 87 -0.03 4.28 -11.02
N HIS A 88 -1.07 4.14 -10.20
CA HIS A 88 -1.02 3.45 -8.90
C HIS A 88 -1.73 2.11 -8.96
N ARG A 89 -0.97 1.01 -8.98
CA ARG A 89 -1.50 -0.36 -9.04
C ARG A 89 -0.92 -1.15 -7.88
N GLY A 90 -1.66 -1.21 -6.78
CA GLY A 90 -1.16 -1.70 -5.51
C GLY A 90 -1.67 -3.07 -5.08
N LEU A 91 -0.87 -3.73 -4.24
CA LEU A 91 -1.26 -4.91 -3.49
C LEU A 91 -0.92 -4.67 -2.01
N LEU A 92 -1.92 -4.76 -1.15
CA LEU A 92 -1.76 -4.71 0.31
C LEU A 92 -1.49 -6.10 0.87
N LEU A 93 -0.41 -6.23 1.66
CA LEU A 93 -0.20 -7.36 2.56
C LEU A 93 -0.24 -6.90 4.01
N ASP A 94 -1.07 -7.57 4.80
CA ASP A 94 -1.11 -7.48 6.25
C ASP A 94 -0.11 -8.47 6.83
N THR A 95 0.91 -7.93 7.50
CA THR A 95 1.94 -8.71 8.19
C THR A 95 1.83 -8.64 9.71
N SER A 96 0.74 -8.07 10.20
CA SER A 96 0.47 -7.90 11.62
C SER A 96 -0.45 -8.99 12.17
N ARG A 97 -1.59 -9.25 11.51
CA ARG A 97 -2.53 -10.29 11.99
C ARG A 97 -1.90 -11.66 11.98
N HIS A 98 -1.09 -11.94 10.97
CA HIS A 98 -0.10 -13.01 10.97
C HIS A 98 1.22 -12.50 10.39
N TYR A 99 2.34 -12.92 10.98
CA TYR A 99 3.65 -12.63 10.43
C TYR A 99 3.87 -13.39 9.12
N LEU A 100 4.34 -12.69 8.09
CA LEU A 100 4.77 -13.31 6.84
C LEU A 100 6.30 -13.38 6.78
N PRO A 101 6.91 -14.56 6.60
CA PRO A 101 8.36 -14.65 6.44
C PRO A 101 8.84 -13.80 5.26
N LEU A 102 10.03 -13.21 5.37
CA LEU A 102 10.62 -12.37 4.31
C LEU A 102 10.51 -13.00 2.92
N ARG A 103 10.79 -14.31 2.81
CA ARG A 103 10.67 -15.06 1.56
C ARG A 103 9.29 -14.95 0.90
N ALA A 104 8.21 -15.03 1.66
CA ALA A 104 6.85 -14.94 1.14
C ALA A 104 6.55 -13.54 0.57
N ILE A 105 7.08 -12.48 1.20
CA ILE A 105 6.99 -11.10 0.70
C ILE A 105 7.77 -10.98 -0.61
N LEU A 106 9.00 -11.51 -0.69
CA LEU A 106 9.81 -11.45 -1.91
C LEU A 106 9.18 -12.24 -3.07
N GLU A 107 8.65 -13.43 -2.81
CA GLU A 107 7.92 -14.22 -3.81
C GLU A 107 6.64 -13.49 -4.28
N THR A 108 5.95 -12.78 -3.38
CA THR A 108 4.81 -11.95 -3.77
C THR A 108 5.24 -10.79 -4.68
N LEU A 109 6.36 -10.13 -4.39
CA LEU A 109 6.93 -9.07 -5.24
C LEU A 109 7.31 -9.58 -6.64
N ASP A 110 7.74 -10.83 -6.76
CA ASP A 110 7.95 -11.48 -8.06
C ASP A 110 6.64 -11.58 -8.85
N VAL A 111 5.58 -12.11 -8.25
CA VAL A 111 4.29 -12.28 -8.93
C VAL A 111 3.59 -10.95 -9.22
N MET A 112 3.79 -9.94 -8.36
CA MET A 112 3.38 -8.57 -8.66
C MET A 112 4.04 -8.03 -9.93
N ALA A 113 5.33 -8.32 -10.15
CA ALA A 113 6.03 -7.90 -11.37
C ALA A 113 5.45 -8.58 -12.62
N TYR A 114 5.13 -9.88 -12.55
CA TYR A 114 4.49 -10.62 -13.65
C TYR A 114 3.14 -10.01 -14.03
N ASN A 115 2.38 -9.58 -13.03
CA ASN A 115 1.06 -8.94 -13.19
C ASN A 115 1.14 -7.41 -13.38
N LYS A 116 2.35 -6.85 -13.53
CA LYS A 116 2.60 -5.41 -13.73
C LYS A 116 2.04 -4.50 -12.62
N PHE A 117 1.87 -5.01 -11.39
CA PHE A 117 1.69 -4.17 -10.19
C PHE A 117 2.96 -3.37 -9.91
N ASN A 118 2.81 -2.19 -9.32
CA ASN A 118 3.92 -1.27 -9.08
C ASN A 118 3.92 -0.62 -7.69
N VAL A 119 2.98 -0.97 -6.82
CA VAL A 119 2.94 -0.53 -5.42
C VAL A 119 2.76 -1.74 -4.52
N PHE A 120 3.69 -1.91 -3.58
CA PHE A 120 3.55 -2.80 -2.44
C PHE A 120 3.09 -1.97 -1.25
N HIS A 121 1.83 -2.14 -0.86
CA HIS A 121 1.28 -1.53 0.33
C HIS A 121 1.55 -2.47 1.51
N TRP A 122 2.47 -2.07 2.38
CA TRP A 122 2.90 -2.89 3.50
C TRP A 122 2.20 -2.43 4.78
N HIS A 123 1.11 -3.11 5.11
CA HIS A 123 0.45 -2.98 6.40
C HIS A 123 1.25 -3.76 7.44
N ILE A 124 2.22 -3.06 8.05
CA ILE A 124 3.34 -3.70 8.76
C ILE A 124 3.06 -3.97 10.24
N VAL A 125 2.15 -3.21 10.85
CA VAL A 125 1.76 -3.32 12.27
C VAL A 125 0.26 -3.06 12.41
N ASP A 126 -0.36 -3.66 13.43
CA ASP A 126 -1.79 -3.53 13.75
C ASP A 126 -1.99 -3.99 15.22
N ASP A 127 -3.23 -4.13 15.69
CA ASP A 127 -3.59 -4.55 17.04
C ASP A 127 -2.87 -5.81 17.55
N PRO A 128 -2.80 -6.93 16.82
CA PRO A 128 -2.27 -8.18 17.38
C PRO A 128 -0.74 -8.24 17.39
N SER A 129 -0.04 -7.53 16.50
CA SER A 129 1.43 -7.57 16.51
C SER A 129 2.14 -6.32 15.98
N PHE A 130 3.35 -6.10 16.50
CA PHE A 130 4.30 -5.07 16.07
C PHE A 130 5.60 -5.74 15.58
N PRO A 131 5.65 -6.31 14.37
CA PRO A 131 6.85 -7.01 13.89
C PRO A 131 7.95 -6.07 13.39
N TYR A 132 7.68 -4.80 13.11
CA TYR A 132 8.70 -3.84 12.64
C TYR A 132 9.74 -3.52 13.73
N GLU A 133 11.02 -3.77 13.47
CA GLU A 133 12.11 -3.39 14.38
C GLU A 133 12.46 -1.90 14.27
N SER A 134 11.90 -1.09 15.17
CA SER A 134 12.30 0.31 15.26
C SER A 134 13.64 0.47 15.96
N PHE A 135 14.57 1.24 15.36
CA PHE A 135 15.83 1.55 16.02
C PHE A 135 15.71 2.69 17.04
N THR A 136 14.73 3.57 16.88
CA THR A 136 14.39 4.65 17.82
C THR A 136 13.62 4.11 19.01
N PHE A 137 12.73 3.14 18.79
CA PHE A 137 11.93 2.49 19.84
C PHE A 137 12.04 0.96 19.80
N PRO A 138 13.20 0.36 20.19
CA PRO A 138 13.41 -1.08 20.13
C PRO A 138 12.44 -1.91 20.96
N GLU A 139 11.81 -1.30 21.97
CA GLU A 139 10.85 -2.00 22.83
C GLU A 139 9.52 -2.29 22.14
N LEU A 140 9.19 -1.60 21.03
CA LEU A 140 7.96 -1.85 20.26
C LEU A 140 7.92 -3.28 19.72
N SER A 141 8.95 -3.73 18.99
CA SER A 141 8.99 -5.11 18.49
C SER A 141 9.29 -6.12 19.59
N LYS A 142 10.15 -5.79 20.56
CA LYS A 142 10.49 -6.72 21.66
C LYS A 142 9.30 -7.12 22.51
N GLN A 143 8.31 -6.22 22.65
CA GLN A 143 7.15 -6.44 23.53
C GLN A 143 5.82 -6.50 22.76
N GLY A 144 5.79 -6.08 21.50
CA GLY A 144 4.60 -6.07 20.65
C GLY A 144 4.59 -7.11 19.53
N ALA A 145 5.73 -7.69 19.13
CA ALA A 145 5.74 -8.79 18.15
C ALA A 145 5.24 -10.10 18.76
N PHE A 146 4.70 -11.01 17.94
CA PHE A 146 4.35 -12.36 18.39
C PHE A 146 5.54 -13.12 19.01
N ASN A 147 6.73 -12.91 18.46
CA ASN A 147 7.97 -13.41 19.03
C ASN A 147 9.11 -12.44 18.68
N PRO A 148 9.86 -11.92 19.68
CA PRO A 148 10.85 -10.87 19.47
C PRO A 148 12.11 -11.32 18.72
N MET A 149 12.23 -12.61 18.38
CA MET A 149 13.36 -13.15 17.63
C MET A 149 12.96 -13.72 16.27
N THR A 150 11.80 -14.38 16.16
CA THR A 150 11.42 -15.12 14.94
C THR A 150 10.36 -14.42 14.09
N HIS A 151 9.61 -13.47 14.65
CA HIS A 151 8.48 -12.80 14.00
C HIS A 151 8.71 -11.28 14.00
N VAL A 152 9.90 -10.88 13.55
CA VAL A 152 10.34 -9.48 13.50
C VAL A 152 10.97 -9.20 12.14
N TYR A 153 10.65 -8.04 11.56
CA TYR A 153 11.33 -7.49 10.40
C TYR A 153 12.45 -6.59 10.86
N THR A 154 13.69 -7.07 10.74
CA THR A 154 14.87 -6.28 11.06
C THR A 154 15.07 -5.14 10.06
N ALA A 155 15.90 -4.16 10.41
CA ALA A 155 16.29 -3.12 9.46
C ALA A 155 16.86 -3.70 8.15
N SER A 156 17.58 -4.83 8.22
CA SER A 156 18.11 -5.53 7.03
C SER A 156 17.01 -6.15 6.18
N ASP A 157 15.97 -6.72 6.80
CA ASP A 157 14.84 -7.30 6.09
C ASP A 157 14.06 -6.21 5.33
N VAL A 158 13.79 -5.09 6.00
CA VAL A 158 13.11 -3.93 5.40
C VAL A 158 13.90 -3.37 4.22
N GLN A 159 15.22 -3.18 4.36
CA GLN A 159 16.08 -2.75 3.25
C GLN A 159 16.11 -3.76 2.11
N THR A 160 16.05 -5.06 2.42
CA THR A 160 15.98 -6.12 1.40
C THR A 160 14.69 -6.03 0.62
N VAL A 161 13.53 -5.88 1.27
CA VAL A 161 12.23 -5.70 0.61
C VAL A 161 12.23 -4.48 -0.30
N ILE A 162 12.66 -3.32 0.21
CA ILE A 162 12.73 -2.07 -0.55
C ILE A 162 13.60 -2.22 -1.80
N LYS A 163 14.79 -2.81 -1.66
CA LYS A 163 15.70 -3.03 -2.80
C LYS A 163 15.13 -4.05 -3.79
N TYR A 164 14.53 -5.15 -3.31
CA TYR A 164 13.98 -6.20 -4.16
C TYR A 164 12.78 -5.71 -4.98
N ALA A 165 11.91 -4.91 -4.35
CA ALA A 165 10.79 -4.22 -4.99
C ALA A 165 11.28 -3.22 -6.05
N ARG A 166 12.28 -2.39 -5.71
CA ARG A 166 12.88 -1.42 -6.63
C ARG A 166 13.40 -2.06 -7.92
N LEU A 167 14.06 -3.21 -7.83
CA LEU A 167 14.57 -3.96 -8.99
C LEU A 167 13.46 -4.43 -9.95
N ARG A 168 12.21 -4.44 -9.50
CA ARG A 168 11.01 -4.78 -10.27
C ARG A 168 10.12 -3.57 -10.59
N GLY A 169 10.61 -2.37 -10.29
CA GLY A 169 9.83 -1.14 -10.46
C GLY A 169 8.60 -1.11 -9.57
N ILE A 170 8.71 -1.64 -8.35
CA ILE A 170 7.66 -1.63 -7.32
C ILE A 170 8.07 -0.65 -6.22
N ARG A 171 7.16 0.28 -5.92
CA ARG A 171 7.23 1.22 -4.78
C ARG A 171 6.84 0.47 -3.50
N VAL A 172 7.45 0.83 -2.37
CA VAL A 172 7.05 0.29 -1.05
C VAL A 172 6.43 1.43 -0.25
N ILE A 173 5.13 1.36 -0.04
CA ILE A 173 4.37 2.30 0.79
C ILE A 173 4.12 1.60 2.12
N ALA A 174 4.79 2.08 3.17
CA ALA A 174 4.60 1.54 4.52
C ALA A 174 3.38 2.18 5.17
N GLU A 175 2.59 1.35 5.85
CA GLU A 175 1.48 1.76 6.68
C GLU A 175 1.78 1.49 8.15
N PHE A 176 1.64 2.53 8.96
CA PHE A 176 1.63 2.46 10.41
C PHE A 176 0.35 3.12 10.88
N ASP A 177 -0.71 2.32 10.99
CA ASP A 177 -2.06 2.83 11.25
C ASP A 177 -2.16 3.48 12.63
N THR A 178 -2.72 4.70 12.68
CA THR A 178 -3.03 5.39 13.92
C THR A 178 -4.25 6.32 13.74
N PRO A 179 -5.06 6.57 14.78
CA PRO A 179 -4.91 6.16 16.17
C PRO A 179 -5.57 4.82 16.53
N GLY A 180 -6.37 4.24 15.62
CA GLY A 180 -6.90 2.88 15.73
C GLY A 180 -5.80 1.82 15.61
N HIS A 181 -6.17 0.54 15.65
CA HIS A 181 -5.27 -0.58 15.29
C HIS A 181 -3.88 -0.55 15.94
N THR A 182 -3.79 -0.13 17.21
CA THR A 182 -2.52 0.18 17.90
C THR A 182 -2.30 -0.61 19.18
N LEU A 183 -3.09 -1.65 19.48
CA LEU A 183 -2.95 -2.40 20.73
C LEU A 183 -1.53 -2.96 20.94
N SER A 184 -0.86 -3.45 19.88
CA SER A 184 0.51 -3.98 19.94
C SER A 184 1.58 -2.95 20.29
N TRP A 185 1.28 -1.65 20.14
CA TRP A 185 2.21 -0.56 20.41
C TRP A 185 2.35 -0.30 21.92
N GLY A 186 1.28 -0.58 22.68
CA GLY A 186 1.16 -0.23 24.10
C GLY A 186 2.26 -0.78 25.02
N PRO A 187 2.58 -2.09 24.95
CA PRO A 187 3.64 -2.67 25.80
C PRO A 187 5.01 -2.01 25.61
N GLY A 188 5.39 -1.73 24.36
CA GLY A 188 6.67 -1.08 24.02
C GLY A 188 6.69 0.43 24.20
N ALA A 189 5.52 1.07 24.31
CA ALA A 189 5.38 2.51 24.54
C ALA A 189 4.39 2.81 25.69
N PRO A 190 4.81 2.64 26.96
CA PRO A 190 3.94 2.84 28.11
C PRO A 190 3.32 4.24 28.16
N GLY A 191 2.00 4.30 28.30
CA GLY A 191 1.23 5.56 28.35
C GLY A 191 0.83 6.13 26.99
N LEU A 192 1.18 5.46 25.88
CA LEU A 192 0.73 5.83 24.54
C LEU A 192 -0.78 5.59 24.35
N LEU A 193 -1.26 4.41 24.73
CA LEU A 193 -2.65 4.01 24.54
C LEU A 193 -3.56 4.55 25.63
N THR A 194 -4.84 4.76 25.29
CA THR A 194 -5.83 5.22 26.25
C THR A 194 -6.24 4.08 27.19
N PRO A 195 -6.11 4.21 28.52
CA PRO A 195 -6.72 3.27 29.44
C PRO A 195 -8.24 3.44 29.46
N CYS A 196 -8.97 2.35 29.28
CA CYS A 196 -10.42 2.36 29.33
C CYS A 196 -10.92 2.25 30.78
N TYR A 197 -12.15 2.69 31.02
CA TYR A 197 -12.75 2.76 32.36
C TYR A 197 -14.07 2.00 32.40
N LEU A 198 -14.29 1.27 33.50
CA LEU A 198 -15.59 0.71 33.86
C LEU A 198 -16.11 1.46 35.08
N GLY A 199 -16.99 2.44 34.85
CA GLY A 199 -17.45 3.35 35.89
C GLY A 199 -16.35 4.33 36.31
N LYS A 200 -15.84 4.19 37.54
CA LYS A 200 -14.81 5.08 38.10
C LYS A 200 -13.39 4.49 38.04
N GLU A 201 -13.28 3.17 37.86
CA GLU A 201 -12.00 2.46 37.91
C GLU A 201 -11.52 2.10 36.49
N PRO A 202 -10.20 2.05 36.25
CA PRO A 202 -9.65 1.50 35.01
C PRO A 202 -10.08 0.04 34.82
N SER A 203 -10.49 -0.33 33.60
CA SER A 203 -10.93 -1.70 33.27
C SER A 203 -9.78 -2.69 33.11
N GLY A 204 -8.54 -2.21 33.02
CA GLY A 204 -7.37 -3.00 32.64
C GLY A 204 -7.22 -3.21 31.13
N THR A 205 -8.18 -2.71 30.33
CA THR A 205 -8.11 -2.72 28.87
C THR A 205 -7.67 -1.36 28.32
N TYR A 206 -7.15 -1.37 27.10
CA TYR A 206 -6.70 -0.20 26.38
C TYR A 206 -7.50 -0.04 25.08
N GLY A 207 -7.59 1.18 24.59
CA GLY A 207 -8.18 1.51 23.29
C GLY A 207 -7.20 2.31 22.43
N PRO A 208 -7.71 3.15 21.52
CA PRO A 208 -6.88 3.92 20.60
C PRO A 208 -5.80 4.77 21.29
N ILE A 209 -4.78 5.18 20.52
CA ILE A 209 -3.75 6.13 20.94
C ILE A 209 -4.39 7.31 21.68
N ASN A 210 -3.78 7.74 22.78
CA ASN A 210 -4.29 8.83 23.60
C ASN A 210 -3.91 10.19 22.98
N PRO A 211 -4.87 10.95 22.42
CA PRO A 211 -4.57 12.14 21.65
C PRO A 211 -4.37 13.39 22.53
N ILE A 212 -4.60 13.31 23.85
CA ILE A 212 -4.56 14.49 24.73
C ILE A 212 -3.16 14.75 25.30
N LEU A 213 -2.21 13.85 25.07
CA LEU A 213 -0.88 13.90 25.68
C LEU A 213 0.17 14.43 24.70
N ASN A 214 0.97 15.41 25.13
CA ASN A 214 2.11 15.89 24.33
C ASN A 214 3.17 14.80 24.10
N SER A 215 3.30 13.83 25.01
CA SER A 215 4.18 12.68 24.83
C SER A 215 3.80 11.82 23.64
N THR A 216 2.50 11.71 23.31
CA THR A 216 2.01 11.02 22.12
C THR A 216 2.58 11.64 20.85
N TYR A 217 2.45 12.96 20.70
CA TYR A 217 2.93 13.65 19.51
C TYR A 217 4.45 13.64 19.39
N LYS A 218 5.17 13.69 20.53
CA LYS A 218 6.62 13.50 20.53
C LYS A 218 7.01 12.10 20.04
N PHE A 219 6.37 11.06 20.58
CA PHE A 219 6.61 9.67 20.19
C PHE A 219 6.35 9.47 18.68
N VAL A 220 5.19 9.91 18.20
CA VAL A 220 4.81 9.82 16.78
C VAL A 220 5.78 10.59 15.90
N THR A 221 6.21 11.79 16.30
CA THR A 221 7.23 12.57 15.56
C THR A 221 8.55 11.80 15.44
N ASP A 222 9.05 11.28 16.55
CA ASP A 222 10.34 10.57 16.59
C ASP A 222 10.26 9.27 15.76
N LEU A 223 9.13 8.54 15.83
CA LEU A 223 8.94 7.30 15.04
C LEU A 223 8.82 7.59 13.55
N PHE A 224 8.01 8.57 13.14
CA PHE A 224 7.85 8.87 11.71
C PHE A 224 9.08 9.58 11.11
N GLN A 225 9.92 10.24 11.91
CA GLN A 225 11.24 10.69 11.47
C GLN A 225 12.13 9.51 11.05
N GLU A 226 12.07 8.40 11.80
CA GLU A 226 12.72 7.16 11.41
C GLU A 226 12.08 6.55 10.17
N VAL A 227 10.76 6.35 10.16
CA VAL A 227 10.03 5.74 9.03
C VAL A 227 10.28 6.50 7.73
N SER A 228 10.26 7.83 7.76
CA SER A 228 10.54 8.67 6.60
C SER A 228 11.98 8.55 6.07
N THR A 229 12.91 8.15 6.94
CA THR A 229 14.32 7.88 6.57
C THR A 229 14.49 6.46 6.02
N VAL A 230 13.79 5.48 6.61
CA VAL A 230 13.87 4.06 6.22
C VAL A 230 13.20 3.81 4.87
N PHE A 231 12.00 4.38 4.67
CA PHE A 231 11.19 4.18 3.47
C PHE A 231 11.38 5.34 2.48
N PRO A 232 11.98 5.10 1.30
CA PRO A 232 12.33 6.18 0.37
C PRO A 232 11.14 6.70 -0.44
N ASP A 233 10.01 6.00 -0.50
CA ASP A 233 8.82 6.47 -1.24
C ASP A 233 8.36 7.83 -0.71
N PHE A 234 7.86 8.69 -1.59
CA PHE A 234 7.37 10.00 -1.19
C PHE A 234 6.14 9.90 -0.30
N PHE A 235 5.31 8.86 -0.48
CA PHE A 235 4.09 8.65 0.29
C PHE A 235 4.28 7.64 1.42
N LEU A 236 3.65 7.92 2.55
CA LEU A 236 3.38 6.96 3.61
C LEU A 236 1.86 6.77 3.73
N HIS A 237 1.40 5.58 4.11
CA HIS A 237 0.01 5.40 4.51
C HIS A 237 -0.11 5.62 6.02
N LEU A 238 -1.00 6.51 6.44
CA LEU A 238 -1.15 6.88 7.85
C LEU A 238 -2.34 6.19 8.52
N GLY A 239 -3.07 5.39 7.76
CA GLY A 239 -4.23 4.67 8.24
C GLY A 239 -5.38 5.60 8.55
N GLY A 240 -5.88 5.51 9.78
CA GLY A 240 -6.92 6.38 10.32
C GLY A 240 -8.33 5.83 10.12
N ASP A 241 -8.48 4.52 9.96
CA ASP A 241 -9.77 3.83 9.87
C ASP A 241 -10.27 3.30 11.22
N GLU A 242 -11.54 2.91 11.25
CA GLU A 242 -12.21 2.12 12.31
C GLU A 242 -11.95 2.53 13.78
N VAL A 243 -11.67 3.81 14.04
CA VAL A 243 -11.37 4.28 15.40
C VAL A 243 -12.58 4.14 16.32
N ASP A 244 -12.51 3.22 17.30
CA ASP A 244 -13.55 3.05 18.32
C ASP A 244 -13.43 4.10 19.45
N PHE A 245 -14.38 5.03 19.49
CA PHE A 245 -14.44 6.08 20.49
C PHE A 245 -14.92 5.62 21.87
N THR A 246 -15.35 4.36 22.04
CA THR A 246 -15.91 3.86 23.30
C THR A 246 -14.93 3.99 24.46
N CYS A 247 -13.65 3.63 24.24
CA CYS A 247 -12.62 3.76 25.27
C CYS A 247 -12.34 5.23 25.63
N TRP A 248 -12.24 6.11 24.63
CA TRP A 248 -12.10 7.56 24.85
C TRP A 248 -13.25 8.12 25.67
N LYS A 249 -14.49 7.74 25.33
CA LYS A 249 -15.69 8.16 26.05
C LYS A 249 -15.73 7.69 27.49
N SER A 250 -15.16 6.52 27.77
CA SER A 250 -15.06 5.99 29.13
C SER A 250 -14.05 6.77 30.00
N ASN A 251 -13.02 7.36 29.41
CA ASN A 251 -11.88 7.94 30.13
C ASN A 251 -12.19 9.36 30.69
N PRO A 252 -12.09 9.59 32.01
CA PRO A 252 -12.42 10.88 32.61
C PRO A 252 -11.47 12.02 32.21
N LYS A 253 -10.19 11.73 31.94
CA LYS A 253 -9.22 12.76 31.51
C LYS A 253 -9.52 13.23 30.08
N ILE A 254 -9.89 12.30 29.20
CA ILE A 254 -10.31 12.65 27.83
C ILE A 254 -11.60 13.46 27.86
N ARG A 255 -12.61 13.06 28.65
CA ARG A 255 -13.83 13.88 28.80
C ARG A 255 -13.55 15.30 29.31
N ALA A 256 -12.58 15.46 30.22
CA ALA A 256 -12.17 16.78 30.68
C ALA A 256 -11.54 17.60 29.54
N PHE A 257 -10.66 17.00 28.74
CA PHE A 257 -10.07 17.63 27.56
C PHE A 257 -11.11 17.99 26.48
N MET A 258 -12.07 17.11 26.22
CA MET A 258 -13.20 17.37 25.30
C MET A 258 -13.98 18.63 25.71
N LYS A 259 -14.18 18.83 27.02
CA LYS A 259 -14.83 20.03 27.56
C LYS A 259 -13.95 21.27 27.41
N GLU A 260 -12.65 21.17 27.68
CA GLU A 260 -11.70 22.28 27.53
C GLU A 260 -11.61 22.77 26.09
N MET A 261 -11.54 21.83 25.13
CA MET A 261 -11.46 22.13 23.70
C MET A 261 -12.82 22.52 23.07
N GLY A 262 -13.92 22.42 23.82
CA GLY A 262 -15.26 22.71 23.30
C GLY A 262 -15.75 21.71 22.25
N PHE A 263 -15.21 20.48 22.25
CA PHE A 263 -15.63 19.42 21.32
C PHE A 263 -16.98 18.78 21.71
N GLY A 264 -17.43 18.96 22.96
CA GLY A 264 -18.69 18.39 23.43
C GLY A 264 -18.63 16.87 23.52
N GLU A 265 -19.62 16.18 22.97
CA GLU A 265 -19.69 14.70 22.92
C GLU A 265 -19.31 14.14 21.54
N ASP A 266 -18.77 14.98 20.65
CA ASP A 266 -18.40 14.61 19.28
C ASP A 266 -16.93 14.18 19.19
N TYR A 267 -16.66 12.89 19.43
CA TYR A 267 -15.31 12.33 19.43
C TYR A 267 -14.65 12.29 18.05
N LYS A 268 -15.40 12.51 16.96
CA LYS A 268 -14.82 12.70 15.61
C LYS A 268 -13.94 13.95 15.56
N LYS A 269 -14.27 14.98 16.34
CA LYS A 269 -13.42 16.18 16.46
C LYS A 269 -12.12 15.89 17.21
N LEU A 270 -12.13 14.96 18.16
CA LEU A 270 -10.93 14.54 18.87
C LEU A 270 -10.00 13.72 17.97
N GLU A 271 -10.58 12.81 17.17
CA GLU A 271 -9.87 12.10 16.11
C GLU A 271 -9.29 13.10 15.09
N SER A 272 -10.09 14.06 14.62
CA SER A 272 -9.64 15.12 13.71
C SER A 272 -8.46 15.90 14.30
N PHE A 273 -8.51 16.24 15.59
CA PHE A 273 -7.43 16.92 16.31
C PHE A 273 -6.13 16.08 16.34
N TYR A 274 -6.23 14.76 16.50
CA TYR A 274 -5.09 13.87 16.42
C TYR A 274 -4.52 13.82 15.00
N ILE A 275 -5.37 13.53 14.02
CA ILE A 275 -4.95 13.31 12.64
C ILE A 275 -4.33 14.58 12.07
N GLN A 276 -4.92 15.76 12.25
CA GLN A 276 -4.34 17.02 11.75
C GLN A 276 -2.90 17.23 12.23
N ARG A 277 -2.64 16.98 13.52
CA ARG A 277 -1.29 17.11 14.07
C ARG A 277 -0.34 16.06 13.52
N LEU A 278 -0.81 14.83 13.26
CA LEU A 278 -0.03 13.81 12.55
C LEU A 278 0.30 14.28 11.13
N LEU A 279 -0.69 14.80 10.38
CA LEU A 279 -0.48 15.29 9.02
C LEU A 279 0.55 16.43 8.96
N ASP A 280 0.53 17.34 9.93
CA ASP A 280 1.51 18.41 10.06
C ASP A 280 2.93 17.86 10.32
N ILE A 281 3.05 16.85 11.18
CA ILE A 281 4.32 16.15 11.45
C ILE A 281 4.85 15.55 10.15
N ILE A 282 4.06 14.73 9.44
CA ILE A 282 4.49 14.05 8.20
C ILE A 282 4.86 15.07 7.11
N SER A 283 4.08 16.14 7.01
CA SER A 283 4.35 17.26 6.11
C SER A 283 5.69 17.93 6.39
N SER A 284 6.03 18.12 7.68
CA SER A 284 7.31 18.72 8.07
C SER A 284 8.52 17.84 7.74
N LEU A 285 8.31 16.54 7.59
CA LEU A 285 9.31 15.55 7.16
C LEU A 285 9.47 15.49 5.63
N GLY A 286 8.72 16.31 4.87
CA GLY A 286 8.80 16.36 3.41
C GLY A 286 8.18 15.15 2.71
N LYS A 287 7.26 14.45 3.36
CA LYS A 287 6.52 13.30 2.81
C LYS A 287 5.08 13.69 2.47
N GLY A 288 4.54 13.08 1.42
CA GLY A 288 3.10 13.03 1.16
C GLY A 288 2.46 11.89 1.94
N TYR A 289 1.14 11.85 1.97
CA TYR A 289 0.42 10.82 2.71
C TYR A 289 -0.86 10.34 2.03
N ILE A 290 -1.18 9.08 2.32
CA ILE A 290 -2.40 8.38 1.97
C ILE A 290 -3.14 8.07 3.28
N VAL A 291 -4.46 8.22 3.27
CA VAL A 291 -5.32 7.94 4.43
C VAL A 291 -6.51 7.10 4.00
N TRP A 292 -7.02 6.27 4.91
CA TRP A 292 -8.31 5.61 4.72
C TRP A 292 -9.46 6.63 4.71
N GLN A 293 -10.60 6.24 4.13
CA GLN A 293 -11.70 7.16 3.86
C GLN A 293 -12.30 7.82 5.10
N GLU A 294 -12.22 7.20 6.28
CA GLU A 294 -12.73 7.74 7.54
C GLU A 294 -12.24 9.17 7.83
N VAL A 295 -10.97 9.45 7.49
CA VAL A 295 -10.39 10.79 7.65
C VAL A 295 -11.16 11.83 6.84
N PHE A 296 -11.56 11.48 5.61
CA PHE A 296 -12.39 12.31 4.77
C PHE A 296 -13.84 12.35 5.27
N ASP A 297 -14.42 11.19 5.58
CA ASP A 297 -15.82 11.03 6.01
C ASP A 297 -16.13 11.78 7.31
N ASN A 298 -15.15 11.87 8.22
CA ASN A 298 -15.28 12.58 9.49
C ASN A 298 -14.96 14.08 9.38
N GLY A 299 -14.68 14.58 8.17
CA GLY A 299 -14.51 16.01 7.90
C GLY A 299 -13.19 16.59 8.42
N VAL A 300 -12.14 15.75 8.54
CA VAL A 300 -10.80 16.21 8.90
C VAL A 300 -10.30 17.14 7.79
N GLU A 301 -9.84 18.33 8.15
CA GLU A 301 -9.16 19.19 7.18
C GLU A 301 -7.80 18.57 6.82
N VAL A 302 -7.66 18.16 5.57
CA VAL A 302 -6.43 17.58 5.03
C VAL A 302 -5.88 18.45 3.89
N ARG A 303 -4.56 18.38 3.65
CA ARG A 303 -3.93 19.17 2.59
C ARG A 303 -4.45 18.74 1.20
N PRO A 304 -4.48 19.65 0.21
CA PRO A 304 -5.03 19.34 -1.13
C PRO A 304 -4.33 18.20 -1.88
N ASP A 305 -3.08 17.90 -1.54
CA ASP A 305 -2.28 16.83 -2.11
C ASP A 305 -2.48 15.46 -1.44
N THR A 306 -3.34 15.36 -0.43
CA THR A 306 -3.74 14.10 0.22
C THR A 306 -4.37 13.14 -0.79
N ILE A 307 -4.05 11.85 -0.65
CA ILE A 307 -4.73 10.77 -1.39
C ILE A 307 -5.68 10.08 -0.41
N VAL A 308 -6.95 9.98 -0.78
CA VAL A 308 -7.98 9.27 0.00
C VAL A 308 -8.19 7.88 -0.59
N HIS A 309 -8.14 6.87 0.26
CA HIS A 309 -8.28 5.47 -0.12
C HIS A 309 -9.67 4.93 0.26
N VAL A 310 -10.52 4.74 -0.74
CA VAL A 310 -11.92 4.31 -0.59
C VAL A 310 -12.00 2.79 -0.51
N TRP A 311 -12.45 2.30 0.64
CA TRP A 311 -12.39 0.89 1.01
C TRP A 311 -13.72 0.32 1.49
N LYS A 312 -14.67 1.17 1.91
CA LYS A 312 -15.96 0.72 2.43
C LYS A 312 -16.97 0.57 1.32
N GLU A 313 -17.74 -0.50 1.38
CA GLU A 313 -18.91 -0.69 0.51
C GLU A 313 -20.19 -0.08 1.10
N ASN A 314 -20.20 0.24 2.41
CA ASN A 314 -21.33 0.73 3.18
C ASN A 314 -20.88 1.71 4.28
N PRO A 315 -21.76 2.61 4.78
CA PRO A 315 -23.15 2.80 4.38
C PRO A 315 -23.31 3.55 3.05
N THR A 316 -22.29 4.32 2.65
CA THR A 316 -22.22 4.96 1.34
C THR A 316 -21.66 3.96 0.33
N PRO A 317 -22.31 3.76 -0.84
CA PRO A 317 -21.72 2.95 -1.90
C PRO A 317 -20.37 3.51 -2.33
N TYR A 318 -19.35 2.66 -2.47
CA TYR A 318 -17.98 3.09 -2.78
C TYR A 318 -17.87 3.99 -4.03
N MET A 319 -18.72 3.79 -5.06
CA MET A 319 -18.73 4.66 -6.24
C MET A 319 -19.26 6.08 -5.96
N GLU A 320 -20.17 6.22 -5.00
CA GLU A 320 -20.62 7.54 -4.54
C GLU A 320 -19.52 8.21 -3.72
N GLU A 321 -18.81 7.44 -2.89
CA GLU A 321 -17.66 7.95 -2.13
C GLU A 321 -16.52 8.42 -3.04
N MET A 322 -16.20 7.65 -4.08
CA MET A 322 -15.26 8.07 -5.14
C MET A 322 -15.69 9.40 -5.79
N ALA A 323 -16.99 9.61 -6.00
CA ALA A 323 -17.50 10.88 -6.53
C ALA A 323 -17.34 12.03 -5.52
N ASN A 324 -17.58 11.78 -4.23
CA ASN A 324 -17.46 12.77 -3.16
C ASN A 324 -16.01 13.23 -2.97
N VAL A 325 -15.08 12.27 -2.85
CA VAL A 325 -13.63 12.53 -2.71
C VAL A 325 -13.11 13.35 -3.89
N THR A 326 -13.39 12.90 -5.12
CA THR A 326 -12.88 13.59 -6.32
C THR A 326 -13.54 14.95 -6.55
N LYS A 327 -14.81 15.12 -6.15
CA LYS A 327 -15.50 16.43 -6.13
C LYS A 327 -14.91 17.40 -5.12
N ALA A 328 -14.45 16.91 -3.97
CA ALA A 328 -13.75 17.71 -2.97
C ALA A 328 -12.34 18.14 -3.42
N GLY A 329 -11.84 17.55 -4.51
CA GLY A 329 -10.59 17.96 -5.16
C GLY A 329 -9.41 17.03 -4.87
N TYR A 330 -9.60 15.99 -4.07
CA TYR A 330 -8.56 15.04 -3.67
C TYR A 330 -8.33 13.95 -4.71
N ARG A 331 -7.11 13.40 -4.71
CA ARG A 331 -6.79 12.16 -5.45
C ARG A 331 -7.43 10.97 -4.75
N ALA A 332 -7.92 10.01 -5.53
CA ALA A 332 -8.63 8.85 -5.01
C ALA A 332 -7.97 7.53 -5.43
N LEU A 333 -7.93 6.59 -4.48
CA LEU A 333 -7.63 5.18 -4.68
C LEU A 333 -8.87 4.34 -4.35
N LEU A 334 -9.08 3.26 -5.10
CA LEU A 334 -10.17 2.31 -4.86
C LEU A 334 -9.60 0.95 -4.41
N SER A 335 -10.14 0.41 -3.32
CA SER A 335 -9.90 -0.98 -2.89
C SER A 335 -11.17 -1.70 -2.44
N ALA A 336 -12.27 -0.98 -2.20
CA ALA A 336 -13.51 -1.53 -1.65
C ALA A 336 -13.99 -2.86 -2.29
N PRO A 337 -14.08 -2.99 -3.63
CA PRO A 337 -14.55 -4.23 -4.27
C PRO A 337 -13.42 -5.27 -4.48
N TRP A 338 -12.21 -5.02 -3.99
CA TRP A 338 -11.00 -5.82 -4.22
C TRP A 338 -10.39 -6.37 -2.92
N TYR A 339 -11.24 -6.68 -1.94
CA TYR A 339 -10.86 -7.41 -0.73
C TYR A 339 -10.69 -8.90 -0.98
N LEU A 340 -9.46 -9.31 -1.28
CA LEU A 340 -9.12 -10.69 -1.61
C LEU A 340 -9.17 -11.64 -0.40
N ASN A 341 -9.10 -11.11 0.82
CA ASN A 341 -9.31 -11.86 2.06
C ASN A 341 -10.77 -12.32 2.22
N ARG A 342 -11.74 -11.65 1.58
CA ARG A 342 -13.16 -12.01 1.63
C ARG A 342 -13.49 -13.09 0.60
N ILE A 343 -13.23 -14.34 0.98
CA ILE A 343 -13.41 -15.49 0.08
C ILE A 343 -14.89 -15.80 -0.18
N SER A 344 -15.18 -16.29 -1.39
CA SER A 344 -16.47 -16.90 -1.69
C SER A 344 -16.31 -18.12 -2.60
N TYR A 345 -17.33 -18.98 -2.64
CA TYR A 345 -17.30 -20.16 -3.50
C TYR A 345 -17.48 -19.78 -4.98
N GLY A 346 -16.65 -20.32 -5.86
CA GLY A 346 -16.75 -20.17 -7.31
C GLY A 346 -15.71 -19.21 -7.89
N GLN A 347 -16.08 -18.51 -8.96
CA GLN A 347 -15.19 -17.66 -9.76
C GLN A 347 -15.35 -16.18 -9.35
N ASP A 348 -15.04 -15.89 -8.08
CA ASP A 348 -15.14 -14.55 -7.48
C ASP A 348 -14.25 -13.50 -8.18
N TRP A 349 -13.13 -13.92 -8.78
CA TRP A 349 -12.25 -13.08 -9.61
C TRP A 349 -13.01 -12.32 -10.70
N MET A 350 -14.12 -12.88 -11.24
CA MET A 350 -14.93 -12.22 -12.26
C MET A 350 -15.63 -10.97 -11.73
N ALA A 351 -16.01 -10.96 -10.45
CA ALA A 351 -16.61 -9.78 -9.82
C ALA A 351 -15.58 -8.66 -9.71
N ALA A 352 -14.37 -8.98 -9.23
CA ALA A 352 -13.25 -8.04 -9.16
C ALA A 352 -12.89 -7.48 -10.54
N TYR A 353 -12.83 -8.33 -11.58
CA TYR A 353 -12.48 -7.93 -12.94
C TYR A 353 -13.52 -7.02 -13.62
N LYS A 354 -14.82 -7.16 -13.27
CA LYS A 354 -15.90 -6.35 -13.85
C LYS A 354 -16.01 -4.93 -13.29
N VAL A 355 -15.27 -4.62 -12.22
CA VAL A 355 -15.25 -3.29 -11.62
C VAL A 355 -14.68 -2.29 -12.62
N GLU A 356 -15.42 -1.20 -12.86
CA GLU A 356 -14.96 -0.06 -13.68
C GLU A 356 -14.78 1.16 -12.76
N PRO A 357 -13.53 1.50 -12.37
CA PRO A 357 -13.25 2.54 -11.37
C PRO A 357 -13.80 3.94 -11.70
N LEU A 358 -14.03 4.24 -12.99
CA LEU A 358 -14.54 5.54 -13.43
C LEU A 358 -16.06 5.55 -13.67
N LYS A 359 -16.80 4.51 -13.22
CA LYS A 359 -18.26 4.38 -13.42
C LYS A 359 -19.11 5.17 -12.42
N PHE A 360 -18.58 6.24 -11.84
CA PHE A 360 -19.33 7.18 -11.02
C PHE A 360 -19.67 8.47 -11.80
N LYS A 361 -20.61 9.25 -11.25
CA LYS A 361 -21.03 10.54 -11.81
C LYS A 361 -20.00 11.62 -11.46
N GLY A 362 -19.35 12.19 -12.47
CA GLY A 362 -18.39 13.29 -12.31
C GLY A 362 -17.90 13.79 -13.67
N SER A 363 -17.32 15.00 -13.70
CA SER A 363 -16.67 15.56 -14.88
C SER A 363 -15.38 14.79 -15.24
N PRO A 364 -14.84 14.95 -16.46
CA PRO A 364 -13.54 14.38 -16.83
C PRO A 364 -12.43 14.75 -15.83
N GLU A 365 -12.37 16.01 -15.41
CA GLU A 365 -11.35 16.51 -14.48
C GLU A 365 -11.51 15.90 -13.07
N GLN A 366 -12.74 15.55 -12.66
CA GLN A 366 -12.95 14.78 -11.42
C GLN A 366 -12.42 13.36 -11.58
N LYS A 367 -12.67 12.72 -12.72
CA LYS A 367 -12.22 11.34 -13.00
C LYS A 367 -10.70 11.23 -13.14
N ASP A 368 -10.03 12.28 -13.63
CA ASP A 368 -8.56 12.34 -13.72
C ASP A 368 -7.87 12.33 -12.35
N ARG A 369 -8.60 12.61 -11.26
CA ARG A 369 -8.08 12.47 -9.88
C ARG A 369 -8.03 11.03 -9.38
N VAL A 370 -8.66 10.09 -10.09
CA VAL A 370 -8.55 8.66 -9.78
C VAL A 370 -7.22 8.14 -10.31
N ILE A 371 -6.29 7.89 -9.41
CA ILE A 371 -4.92 7.50 -9.76
C ILE A 371 -4.73 5.98 -9.82
N GLY A 372 -5.75 5.20 -9.46
CA GLY A 372 -5.78 3.75 -9.53
C GLY A 372 -6.41 3.12 -8.31
N GLY A 373 -5.79 2.07 -7.79
CA GLY A 373 -6.31 1.35 -6.63
C GLY A 373 -5.48 0.14 -6.25
N GLU A 374 -5.99 -0.60 -5.28
CA GLU A 374 -5.25 -1.68 -4.64
C GLU A 374 -6.14 -2.91 -4.37
N ALA A 375 -5.56 -4.09 -4.56
CA ALA A 375 -6.14 -5.31 -4.03
C ALA A 375 -5.65 -5.53 -2.59
N CYS A 376 -6.54 -5.93 -1.69
CA CYS A 376 -6.21 -6.02 -0.27
C CYS A 376 -6.26 -7.45 0.25
N MET A 377 -5.14 -7.91 0.83
CA MET A 377 -5.03 -9.19 1.50
C MET A 377 -4.78 -8.96 3.00
N TRP A 378 -5.86 -8.67 3.73
CA TRP A 378 -5.83 -8.66 5.19
C TRP A 378 -5.56 -10.05 5.77
N GLY A 379 -4.93 -10.06 6.93
CA GLY A 379 -4.25 -11.23 7.47
C GLY A 379 -5.06 -11.99 8.51
N GLU A 380 -6.33 -11.68 8.79
CA GLU A 380 -7.08 -12.32 9.90
C GLU A 380 -7.13 -13.85 9.78
N TYR A 381 -7.15 -14.36 8.55
CA TYR A 381 -7.21 -15.80 8.24
C TYR A 381 -6.14 -16.23 7.23
N VAL A 382 -5.15 -15.38 6.97
CA VAL A 382 -4.15 -15.58 5.92
C VAL A 382 -2.76 -15.48 6.52
N ASP A 383 -1.95 -16.51 6.28
CA ASP A 383 -0.53 -16.55 6.59
C ASP A 383 0.24 -17.25 5.46
N VAL A 384 1.51 -17.58 5.68
CA VAL A 384 2.35 -18.24 4.65
C VAL A 384 1.78 -19.59 4.16
N THR A 385 0.88 -20.24 4.91
CA THR A 385 0.32 -21.55 4.54
C THR A 385 -0.71 -21.45 3.42
N ASN A 386 -1.36 -20.29 3.24
CA ASN A 386 -2.44 -20.10 2.29
C ASN A 386 -2.36 -18.78 1.48
N LEU A 387 -1.38 -17.92 1.74
CA LEU A 387 -1.23 -16.62 1.07
C LEU A 387 -1.22 -16.73 -0.46
N THR A 388 -0.24 -17.45 -1.02
CA THR A 388 -0.06 -17.57 -2.47
C THR A 388 -1.29 -18.11 -3.20
N PRO A 389 -1.87 -19.27 -2.81
CA PRO A 389 -3.05 -19.80 -3.51
C PRO A 389 -4.32 -18.96 -3.29
N ARG A 390 -4.35 -18.05 -2.31
CA ARG A 390 -5.46 -17.11 -2.12
C ARG A 390 -5.29 -15.84 -2.95
N LEU A 391 -4.05 -15.41 -3.19
CA LEU A 391 -3.73 -14.22 -3.98
C LEU A 391 -3.85 -14.44 -5.49
N TRP A 392 -3.39 -15.57 -6.01
CA TRP A 392 -3.10 -15.77 -7.44
C TRP A 392 -3.83 -16.96 -8.07
#